data_AF-A0A651G864-F1
#
_entry.id   AF-A0A651G864-F1
#
_cell.length_a   1.000
_cell.length_b   1.000
_cell.length_c   1.000
_cell.angle_alpha   90.00
_cell.angle_beta   90.00
_cell.angle_gamma   90.00
#
_symmetry.space_group_name_H-M   'P 1'
#
loop_
_entity.id
_entity.type
_entity.pdbx_description
1 polymer ?
#
loop_
_entity_poly.entity_id
_entity_poly.type
_entity_poly.pdbx_seq_one_letter_code
_entity_poly.pdbx_strand_id
1 'polypeptide(L)'
;YAWFIAGGPIASFLFFGVLAAVAFTVNSVHNAEGVPNTIVYFSWLTAVISLGVGATALFPDEENGLETDGTHLKDLFRGGKKALIKQYVMQLYSSTFNGTRPRDYDAEILAKLNRATEEQKNNNSIITKLFIYIHLLDKDEIDKAGEIINKLTTTAEEIKNELLNPTIFLEKSFFEAYYNDNIETAELYFEKGKKGYSEKGTLKRVKAILFLKKGELDSAKTTAEQAFKVLNNSYDKGGAKWEKELLEKALKESGVSLNT
;
A
#
# COMPACT_ATOMS: atom_id res chain seq x y z
N TYR A 1 3.22 -13.90 12.37
CA TYR A 1 2.44 -12.68 12.16
C TYR A 1 2.47 -11.76 13.38
N ALA A 2 2.04 -12.21 14.57
CA ALA A 2 2.13 -11.40 15.80
C ALA A 2 3.54 -10.85 16.08
N TRP A 3 4.59 -11.65 15.86
CA TRP A 3 5.99 -11.20 15.98
C TRP A 3 6.41 -10.08 15.03
N PHE A 4 5.82 -10.01 13.84
CA PHE A 4 6.12 -8.96 12.87
C PHE A 4 5.53 -7.61 13.33
N ILE A 5 4.26 -7.62 13.74
CA ILE A 5 3.57 -6.42 14.26
C ILE A 5 4.19 -5.98 15.60
N ALA A 6 4.54 -6.92 16.47
CA ALA A 6 5.21 -6.60 17.74
C ALA A 6 6.64 -6.06 17.54
N GLY A 7 7.23 -6.21 16.34
CA GLY A 7 8.62 -5.82 16.06
C GLY A 7 8.88 -4.34 16.29
N GLY A 8 7.95 -3.45 15.90
CA GLY A 8 8.08 -2.01 16.10
C GLY A 8 8.14 -1.62 17.58
N PRO A 9 7.12 -1.98 18.38
CA PRO A 9 7.13 -1.76 19.83
C PRO A 9 8.33 -2.41 20.53
N ILE A 10 8.65 -3.67 20.21
CA ILE A 10 9.79 -4.39 20.81
C ILE A 10 11.10 -3.65 20.53
N ALA A 11 11.36 -3.25 19.28
CA ALA A 11 12.55 -2.49 18.92
C ALA A 11 12.63 -1.16 19.68
N SER A 12 11.50 -0.47 19.84
CA SER A 12 11.42 0.80 20.58
C SER A 12 11.77 0.63 22.06
N PHE A 13 11.26 -0.42 22.72
CA PHE A 13 11.59 -0.72 24.12
C PHE A 13 13.02 -1.22 24.30
N LEU A 14 13.52 -2.03 23.38
CA LEU A 14 14.92 -2.47 23.40
C LEU A 14 15.85 -1.26 23.24
N PHE A 15 15.54 -0.36 22.32
CA PHE A 15 16.35 0.84 22.09
C PHE A 15 16.30 1.79 23.30
N PHE A 16 15.14 1.97 23.92
CA PHE A 16 15.03 2.63 25.22
C PHE A 16 15.94 1.99 26.27
N GLY A 17 15.89 0.67 26.44
CA GLY A 17 16.69 -0.06 27.42
C GLY A 17 18.19 0.11 27.19
N VAL A 18 18.65 -0.01 25.94
CA VAL A 18 20.05 0.17 25.56
C VAL A 18 20.51 1.61 25.83
N LEU A 19 19.75 2.61 25.40
CA LEU A 19 20.14 4.01 25.57
C LEU A 19 20.10 4.46 27.04
N ALA A 20 19.11 4.00 27.81
CA ALA A 20 19.06 4.24 29.25
C ALA A 20 20.25 3.60 29.97
N ALA A 21 20.64 2.37 29.58
CA ALA A 21 21.81 1.70 30.14
C ALA A 21 23.12 2.42 29.78
N VAL A 22 23.27 2.92 28.54
CA VAL A 22 24.42 3.74 28.12
C VAL A 22 24.46 5.04 28.94
N ALA A 23 23.34 5.75 29.03
CA ALA A 23 23.26 7.00 29.78
C ALA A 23 23.63 6.80 31.26
N PHE A 24 23.13 5.73 31.88
CA PHE A 24 23.42 5.38 33.26
C PHE A 24 24.90 5.02 33.45
N THR A 25 25.45 4.13 32.62
CA THR A 25 26.84 3.67 32.72
C THR A 25 27.84 4.81 32.51
N VAL A 26 27.61 5.63 31.47
CA VAL A 26 28.47 6.79 31.18
C VAL A 26 28.45 7.78 32.34
N ASN A 27 27.27 8.07 32.89
CA ASN A 27 27.11 8.95 34.03
C ASN A 27 27.79 8.41 35.30
N SER A 28 27.68 7.11 35.57
CA SER A 28 28.30 6.46 36.74
C SER A 28 29.82 6.33 36.66
N VAL A 29 30.38 6.08 35.47
CA VAL A 29 31.82 5.86 35.30
C VAL A 29 32.59 7.19 35.24
N HIS A 30 32.02 8.23 34.63
CA HIS A 30 32.75 9.46 34.31
C HIS A 30 32.43 10.65 35.22
N ASN A 31 31.62 10.45 36.29
CA ASN A 31 31.30 11.41 37.35
C ASN A 31 31.69 12.87 37.02
N ALA A 32 30.81 13.53 36.26
CA ALA A 32 30.81 14.98 35.97
C ALA A 32 32.06 15.64 35.32
N GLU A 33 33.22 15.01 35.16
CA GLU A 33 34.46 15.75 34.85
C GLU A 33 35.07 15.54 33.45
N GLY A 34 34.53 14.67 32.59
CA GLY A 34 35.18 14.43 31.27
C GLY A 34 34.32 14.03 30.08
N VAL A 35 33.07 13.59 30.27
CA VAL A 35 32.17 13.30 29.14
C VAL A 35 31.29 14.52 28.90
N PRO A 36 31.10 14.98 27.64
CA PRO A 36 30.13 16.03 27.37
C PRO A 36 28.78 15.58 27.90
N ASN A 37 28.21 16.32 28.87
CA ASN A 37 26.86 16.11 29.40
C ASN A 37 25.83 15.91 28.27
N THR A 38 26.13 16.47 27.10
CA THR A 38 25.54 16.22 25.79
C THR A 38 25.26 14.74 25.46
N ILE A 39 26.19 13.79 25.64
CA ILE A 39 25.99 12.38 25.30
C ILE A 39 24.95 11.74 26.23
N VAL A 40 25.06 11.99 27.54
CA VAL A 40 24.10 11.49 28.53
C VAL A 40 22.73 12.10 28.29
N TYR A 41 22.68 13.42 28.04
CA TYR A 41 21.46 14.15 27.72
C TYR A 41 20.75 13.60 26.48
N PHE A 42 21.46 13.47 25.35
CA PHE A 42 20.86 12.95 24.12
C PHE A 42 20.47 11.48 24.26
N SER A 43 21.25 10.66 24.97
CA SER A 43 20.88 9.26 25.23
C SER A 43 19.58 9.17 26.01
N TRP A 44 19.42 9.96 27.09
CA TRP A 44 18.16 10.02 27.85
C TRP A 44 17.00 10.56 27.03
N LEU A 45 17.22 11.65 26.29
CA LEU A 45 16.18 12.25 25.45
C LEU A 45 15.67 11.24 24.42
N THR A 46 16.58 10.60 23.68
CA THR A 46 16.22 9.59 22.68
C THR A 46 15.61 8.34 23.33
N ALA A 47 16.08 7.92 24.50
CA ALA A 47 15.48 6.81 25.24
C ALA A 47 14.02 7.13 25.59
N VAL A 48 13.74 8.29 26.19
CA VAL A 48 12.37 8.69 26.58
C VAL A 48 11.47 8.82 25.35
N ILE A 49 11.96 9.39 24.25
CA ILE A 49 11.21 9.46 22.99
C ILE A 49 10.89 8.05 22.48
N SER A 50 11.86 7.13 22.50
CA SER A 50 11.66 5.74 22.04
C SER A 50 10.67 4.98 22.91
N LEU A 51 10.70 5.18 24.23
CA LEU A 51 9.71 4.64 25.15
C LEU A 51 8.31 5.18 24.82
N GLY A 52 8.19 6.48 24.57
CA GLY A 52 6.95 7.13 24.17
C GLY A 52 6.39 6.53 22.88
N VAL A 53 7.22 6.40 21.83
CA VAL A 53 6.83 5.79 20.55
C VAL A 53 6.39 4.33 20.72
N GLY A 54 7.13 3.54 21.49
CA GLY A 54 6.76 2.14 21.77
C GLY A 54 5.43 2.02 22.53
N ALA A 55 5.19 2.92 23.50
CA ALA A 55 3.96 2.93 24.27
C ALA A 55 2.75 3.37 23.43
N THR A 56 2.89 4.41 22.60
CA THR A 56 1.81 4.86 21.71
C THR A 56 1.49 3.82 20.64
N ALA A 57 2.50 3.15 20.09
CA ALA A 57 2.30 2.07 19.12
C ALA A 57 1.50 0.88 19.69
N LEU A 58 1.65 0.57 20.99
CA LEU A 58 0.88 -0.47 21.66
C LEU A 58 -0.52 -0.04 22.10
N PHE A 59 -0.78 1.27 22.18
CA PHE A 59 -2.10 1.75 22.56
C PHE A 59 -3.09 1.47 21.43
N PRO A 60 -4.16 0.68 21.65
CA PRO A 60 -5.10 0.35 20.58
C PRO A 60 -5.88 1.59 20.16
N ASP A 61 -5.65 2.05 18.93
CA ASP A 61 -6.36 3.18 18.33
C ASP A 61 -6.60 2.90 16.83
N GLU A 62 -7.49 3.68 16.22
CA GLU A 62 -7.80 3.66 14.79
C GLU A 62 -8.12 5.09 14.32
N GLU A 63 -7.27 5.65 13.46
CA GLU A 63 -7.47 6.99 12.88
C GLU A 63 -7.50 6.89 11.35
N ASN A 64 -8.56 7.41 10.72
CA ASN A 64 -8.77 7.36 9.26
C ASN A 64 -8.65 5.95 8.65
N GLY A 65 -8.94 4.93 9.46
CA GLY A 65 -8.86 3.52 9.07
C GLY A 65 -7.44 2.97 8.97
N LEU A 66 -6.46 3.67 9.52
CA LEU A 66 -5.17 3.13 9.92
C LEU A 66 -5.26 2.69 11.38
N GLU A 67 -5.04 1.40 11.60
CA GLU A 67 -5.01 0.82 12.94
C GLU A 67 -3.59 0.89 13.52
N THR A 68 -3.47 1.05 14.84
CA THR A 68 -2.18 0.93 15.51
C THR A 68 -1.73 -0.54 15.61
N ASP A 69 -0.42 -0.75 15.81
CA ASP A 69 0.14 -2.08 16.10
C ASP A 69 -0.54 -2.74 17.31
N GLY A 70 -0.90 -1.93 18.31
CA GLY A 70 -1.70 -2.34 19.47
C GLY A 70 -3.05 -2.92 19.10
N THR A 71 -3.79 -2.27 18.19
CA THR A 71 -5.08 -2.78 17.68
C THR A 71 -4.89 -4.09 16.92
N HIS A 72 -3.85 -4.18 16.09
CA HIS A 72 -3.53 -5.41 15.37
C HIS A 72 -3.18 -6.58 16.32
N LEU A 73 -2.34 -6.36 17.33
CA LEU A 73 -1.99 -7.37 18.34
C LEU A 73 -3.20 -7.80 19.15
N LYS A 74 -4.01 -6.84 19.62
CA LYS A 74 -5.23 -7.10 20.37
C LYS A 74 -6.20 -7.99 19.58
N ASP A 75 -6.40 -7.70 18.29
CA ASP A 75 -7.27 -8.50 17.45
C ASP A 75 -6.70 -9.90 17.21
N LEU A 76 -5.38 -10.04 17.06
CA LEU A 76 -4.74 -11.35 16.93
C LEU A 76 -4.84 -12.20 18.20
N PHE A 77 -4.63 -11.60 19.37
CA PHE A 77 -4.78 -12.30 20.64
C PHE A 77 -6.23 -12.69 20.92
N ARG A 78 -7.20 -11.87 20.52
CA ARG A 78 -8.63 -12.20 20.61
C ARG A 78 -9.06 -13.26 19.60
N GLY A 79 -8.35 -13.35 18.47
CA GLY A 79 -8.69 -14.26 17.39
C GLY A 79 -9.99 -13.89 16.67
N GLY A 80 -10.65 -14.91 16.11
CA GLY A 80 -11.94 -14.75 15.42
C GLY A 80 -11.83 -14.15 14.01
N LYS A 81 -12.97 -13.66 13.50
CA LYS A 81 -13.12 -13.24 12.08
C LYS A 81 -12.18 -12.10 11.69
N LYS A 82 -11.96 -11.10 12.56
CA LYS A 82 -11.05 -9.98 12.31
C LYS A 82 -9.59 -10.43 12.17
N ALA A 83 -9.13 -11.30 13.06
CA ALA A 83 -7.79 -11.86 13.01
C ALA A 83 -7.54 -12.64 11.70
N LEU A 84 -8.52 -13.44 11.27
CA LEU A 84 -8.45 -14.21 10.02
C LEU A 84 -8.36 -13.29 8.79
N ILE A 85 -9.17 -12.24 8.73
CA ILE A 85 -9.12 -11.25 7.65
C ILE A 85 -7.72 -10.62 7.55
N LYS A 86 -7.18 -10.14 8.67
CA LYS A 86 -5.83 -9.55 8.73
C LYS A 86 -4.76 -10.55 8.28
N GLN A 87 -4.88 -11.81 8.70
CA GLN A 87 -3.97 -12.86 8.30
C GLN A 87 -4.03 -13.15 6.79
N TYR A 88 -5.21 -13.18 6.17
CA TYR A 88 -5.33 -13.38 4.72
C TYR A 88 -4.81 -12.19 3.91
N VAL A 89 -5.17 -10.97 4.32
CA VAL A 89 -4.66 -9.74 3.69
C VAL A 89 -3.12 -9.70 3.74
N MET A 90 -2.53 -10.02 4.89
CA MET A 90 -1.07 -10.05 5.01
C MET A 90 -0.42 -11.15 4.15
N GLN A 91 -1.05 -12.31 4.00
CA GLN A 91 -0.53 -13.36 3.11
C GLN A 91 -0.51 -12.89 1.64
N LEU A 92 -1.53 -12.16 1.20
CA LEU A 92 -1.56 -11.56 -0.14
C LEU A 92 -0.50 -10.47 -0.29
N TYR A 93 -0.34 -9.57 0.69
CA TYR A 93 0.74 -8.58 0.68
C TYR A 93 2.12 -9.23 0.65
N SER A 94 2.36 -10.27 1.46
CA SER A 94 3.62 -10.99 1.44
C SER A 94 3.88 -11.63 0.07
N SER A 95 2.84 -12.16 -0.58
CA SER A 95 2.97 -12.76 -1.90
C SER A 95 3.38 -11.72 -2.94
N THR A 96 2.75 -10.54 -2.90
CA THR A 96 3.06 -9.45 -3.83
C THR A 96 4.44 -8.84 -3.59
N PHE A 97 4.88 -8.67 -2.34
CA PHE A 97 6.23 -8.23 -2.00
C PHE A 97 7.32 -9.22 -2.45
N ASN A 98 6.97 -10.51 -2.50
CA ASN A 98 7.85 -11.55 -3.03
C ASN A 98 7.84 -11.65 -4.56
N GLY A 99 7.11 -10.77 -5.26
CA GLY A 99 7.08 -10.73 -6.72
C GLY A 99 6.05 -11.67 -7.35
N THR A 100 5.14 -12.24 -6.56
CA THR A 100 4.02 -13.04 -7.09
C THR A 100 3.09 -12.13 -7.87
N ARG A 101 2.80 -12.49 -9.12
CA ARG A 101 1.88 -11.70 -9.93
C ARG A 101 0.44 -11.81 -9.43
N PRO A 102 -0.42 -10.80 -9.72
CA PRO A 102 -1.83 -10.87 -9.39
C PRO A 102 -2.55 -12.12 -9.90
N ARG A 103 -2.30 -12.56 -11.14
CA ARG A 103 -2.91 -13.79 -11.69
C ARG A 103 -2.55 -15.07 -10.92
N ASP A 104 -1.43 -15.05 -10.19
CA ASP A 104 -0.85 -16.19 -9.48
C ASP A 104 -1.14 -16.15 -7.97
N TYR A 105 -1.97 -15.21 -7.50
CA TYR A 105 -2.42 -15.21 -6.11
C TYR A 105 -3.15 -16.51 -5.77
N ASP A 106 -3.01 -16.95 -4.52
CA ASP A 106 -3.71 -18.12 -3.99
C ASP A 106 -5.23 -17.87 -4.03
N ALA A 107 -5.90 -18.59 -4.94
CA ALA A 107 -7.33 -18.48 -5.17
C ALA A 107 -8.16 -18.91 -3.95
N GLU A 108 -7.66 -19.84 -3.13
CA GLU A 108 -8.34 -20.26 -1.91
C GLU A 108 -8.30 -19.16 -0.86
N ILE A 109 -7.15 -18.49 -0.70
CA ILE A 109 -7.00 -17.34 0.19
C ILE A 109 -7.90 -16.19 -0.27
N LEU A 110 -7.90 -15.85 -1.56
CA LEU A 110 -8.79 -14.82 -2.10
C LEU A 110 -10.26 -15.14 -1.86
N ALA A 111 -10.68 -16.39 -2.10
CA ALA A 111 -12.07 -16.81 -1.90
C ALA A 111 -12.48 -16.81 -0.41
N LYS A 112 -11.58 -17.17 0.50
CA LYS A 112 -11.81 -17.10 1.96
C LYS A 112 -11.90 -15.66 2.43
N LEU A 113 -11.01 -14.80 1.95
CA LEU A 113 -11.00 -13.37 2.27
C LEU A 113 -12.29 -12.69 1.77
N ASN A 114 -12.68 -12.94 0.51
CA ASN A 114 -13.91 -12.39 -0.06
C ASN A 114 -15.14 -12.74 0.78
N ARG A 115 -15.31 -14.02 1.12
CA ARG A 115 -16.42 -14.48 1.99
C ARG A 115 -16.38 -13.83 3.37
N ALA A 116 -15.18 -13.60 3.93
CA ALA A 116 -15.05 -12.96 5.22
C ALA A 116 -15.43 -11.46 5.19
N THR A 117 -15.28 -10.79 4.06
CA THR A 117 -15.49 -9.33 3.93
C THR A 117 -16.74 -8.93 3.14
N GLU A 118 -17.48 -9.89 2.57
CA GLU A 118 -18.58 -9.66 1.63
C GLU A 118 -19.61 -8.63 2.13
N GLU A 119 -20.08 -8.77 3.36
CA GLU A 119 -21.09 -7.91 3.98
C GLU A 119 -20.51 -6.62 4.59
N GLN A 120 -19.19 -6.45 4.57
CA GLN A 120 -18.53 -5.32 5.23
C GLN A 120 -18.41 -4.11 4.30
N LYS A 121 -18.68 -2.92 4.85
CA LYS A 121 -18.41 -1.62 4.22
C LYS A 121 -17.27 -0.91 4.95
N ASN A 122 -16.07 -1.50 4.91
CA ASN A 122 -14.87 -0.97 5.57
C ASN A 122 -13.62 -1.21 4.72
N ASN A 123 -12.46 -0.79 5.23
CA ASN A 123 -11.18 -0.87 4.53
C ASN A 123 -10.81 -2.30 4.12
N ASN A 124 -11.11 -3.31 4.95
CA ASN A 124 -10.82 -4.70 4.61
C ASN A 124 -11.60 -5.17 3.38
N SER A 125 -12.87 -4.78 3.26
CA SER A 125 -13.69 -5.09 2.08
C SER A 125 -13.16 -4.38 0.83
N ILE A 126 -12.73 -3.13 0.96
CA ILE A 126 -12.11 -2.36 -0.14
C ILE A 126 -10.82 -3.04 -0.60
N ILE A 127 -9.90 -3.34 0.31
CA ILE A 127 -8.62 -4.00 0.02
C ILE A 127 -8.87 -5.35 -0.65
N THR A 128 -9.81 -6.13 -0.12
CA THR A 128 -10.16 -7.44 -0.68
C THR A 128 -10.65 -7.32 -2.12
N LYS A 129 -11.58 -6.41 -2.38
CA LYS A 129 -12.11 -6.17 -3.73
C LYS A 129 -11.03 -5.64 -4.67
N LEU A 130 -10.08 -4.83 -4.20
CA LEU A 130 -8.94 -4.39 -5.00
C LEU A 130 -8.06 -5.57 -5.41
N PHE A 131 -7.71 -6.48 -4.48
CA PHE A 131 -6.98 -7.71 -4.80
C PHE A 131 -7.71 -8.58 -5.82
N ILE A 132 -9.03 -8.73 -5.68
CA ILE A 132 -9.86 -9.48 -6.62
C ILE A 132 -9.88 -8.80 -7.99
N TYR A 133 -10.04 -7.48 -8.04
CA TYR A 133 -10.04 -6.70 -9.28
C TYR A 133 -8.73 -6.91 -10.05
N ILE A 134 -7.56 -6.68 -9.41
CA ILE A 134 -6.27 -6.84 -10.09
C ILE A 134 -5.99 -8.29 -10.48
N HIS A 135 -6.44 -9.26 -9.69
CA HIS A 135 -6.34 -10.69 -10.01
C HIS A 135 -7.14 -11.04 -11.28
N LEU A 136 -8.41 -10.63 -11.33
CA LEU A 136 -9.28 -10.84 -12.48
C LEU A 136 -8.74 -10.14 -13.73
N LEU A 137 -8.25 -8.91 -13.55
CA LEU A 137 -7.69 -8.12 -14.64
C LEU A 137 -6.42 -8.76 -15.22
N ASP A 138 -5.52 -9.27 -14.37
CA ASP A 138 -4.31 -9.97 -14.82
C ASP A 138 -4.62 -11.36 -15.42
N LYS A 139 -5.80 -11.93 -15.15
CA LYS A 139 -6.32 -13.14 -15.79
C LYS A 139 -7.13 -12.87 -17.06
N ASP A 140 -7.19 -11.61 -17.52
CA ASP A 140 -7.95 -11.19 -18.71
C ASP A 140 -9.47 -11.43 -18.57
N GLU A 141 -9.98 -11.53 -17.33
CA GLU A 141 -11.42 -11.63 -17.03
C GLU A 141 -12.06 -10.22 -16.97
N ILE A 142 -11.97 -9.48 -18.08
CA ILE A 142 -12.24 -8.04 -18.16
C ILE A 142 -13.64 -7.66 -17.68
N ASP A 143 -14.68 -8.40 -18.10
CA ASP A 143 -16.07 -8.11 -17.72
C ASP A 143 -16.26 -8.16 -16.20
N LYS A 144 -15.73 -9.20 -15.55
CA LYS A 144 -15.81 -9.35 -14.10
C LYS A 144 -14.98 -8.30 -13.37
N ALA A 145 -13.80 -7.97 -13.89
CA ALA A 145 -12.98 -6.89 -13.33
C ALA A 145 -13.75 -5.54 -13.40
N GLY A 146 -14.44 -5.28 -14.51
CA GLY A 146 -15.32 -4.13 -14.70
C GLY A 146 -16.43 -4.02 -13.66
N GLU A 147 -17.12 -5.13 -13.38
CA GLU A 147 -18.14 -5.18 -12.34
C GLU A 147 -17.57 -4.83 -10.95
N ILE A 148 -16.39 -5.35 -10.61
CA ILE A 148 -15.77 -5.10 -9.31
C ILE A 148 -15.32 -3.65 -9.18
N ILE A 149 -14.65 -3.08 -10.19
CA ILE A 149 -14.16 -1.70 -10.11
C ILE A 149 -15.31 -0.69 -10.06
N ASN A 150 -16.43 -0.98 -10.72
CA ASN A 150 -17.65 -0.17 -10.63
C ASN A 150 -18.21 -0.16 -9.19
N LYS A 151 -18.39 -1.34 -8.59
CA LYS A 151 -18.85 -1.47 -7.19
C LYS A 151 -17.89 -0.81 -6.20
N LEU A 152 -16.58 -0.96 -6.42
CA LEU A 152 -15.55 -0.31 -5.61
C LEU A 152 -15.63 1.21 -5.70
N THR A 153 -15.82 1.75 -6.90
CA THR A 153 -15.89 3.20 -7.13
C THR A 153 -17.09 3.80 -6.42
N THR A 154 -18.27 3.19 -6.52
CA THR A 154 -19.46 3.61 -5.75
C THR A 154 -19.19 3.59 -4.25
N THR A 155 -18.54 2.53 -3.75
CA THR A 155 -18.17 2.42 -2.33
C THR A 155 -17.18 3.51 -1.90
N ALA A 156 -16.19 3.83 -2.75
CA ALA A 156 -15.19 4.86 -2.49
C ALA A 156 -15.84 6.25 -2.37
N GLU A 157 -16.82 6.54 -3.23
CA GLU A 157 -17.57 7.79 -3.19
C GLU A 157 -18.43 7.91 -1.91
N GLU A 158 -18.95 6.79 -1.37
CA GLU A 158 -19.69 6.76 -0.11
C GLU A 158 -18.79 6.96 1.13
N ILE A 159 -17.65 6.25 1.21
CA ILE A 159 -16.88 6.09 2.46
C ILE A 159 -15.82 7.20 2.67
N LYS A 160 -15.52 8.02 1.64
CA LYS A 160 -14.52 9.12 1.71
C LYS A 160 -13.20 8.74 2.41
N ASN A 161 -12.66 7.56 2.12
CA ASN A 161 -11.37 7.12 2.65
C ASN A 161 -10.21 7.78 1.88
N GLU A 162 -9.49 8.70 2.52
CA GLU A 162 -8.40 9.46 1.88
C GLU A 162 -7.18 8.62 1.46
N LEU A 163 -6.99 7.45 2.09
CA LEU A 163 -5.84 6.57 1.83
C LEU A 163 -6.09 5.62 0.65
N LEU A 164 -7.29 5.07 0.53
CA LEU A 164 -7.61 4.03 -0.44
C LEU A 164 -8.36 4.56 -1.67
N ASN A 165 -9.19 5.59 -1.51
CA ASN A 165 -9.97 6.13 -2.63
C ASN A 165 -9.12 6.62 -3.80
N PRO A 166 -7.97 7.29 -3.60
CA PRO A 166 -7.13 7.74 -4.70
C PRO A 166 -6.74 6.61 -5.65
N THR A 167 -6.31 5.48 -5.09
CA THR A 167 -5.95 4.27 -5.85
C THR A 167 -7.15 3.70 -6.61
N ILE A 168 -8.32 3.61 -5.97
CA ILE A 168 -9.55 3.12 -6.63
C ILE A 168 -9.91 4.01 -7.82
N PHE A 169 -9.84 5.34 -7.66
CA PHE A 169 -10.14 6.27 -8.73
C PHE A 169 -9.11 6.20 -9.87
N LEU A 170 -7.83 5.99 -9.57
CA LEU A 170 -6.83 5.75 -10.61
C LEU A 170 -7.11 4.44 -11.37
N GLU A 171 -7.44 3.35 -10.67
CA GLU A 171 -7.78 2.09 -11.34
C GLU A 171 -9.05 2.21 -12.18
N LYS A 172 -10.06 2.93 -11.69
CA LYS A 172 -11.26 3.25 -12.46
C LYS A 172 -10.94 4.06 -13.71
N SER A 173 -10.09 5.08 -13.57
CA SER A 173 -9.62 5.89 -14.70
C SER A 173 -8.93 5.04 -15.75
N PHE A 174 -8.01 4.17 -15.32
CA PHE A 174 -7.34 3.24 -16.21
C PHE A 174 -8.33 2.32 -16.94
N PHE A 175 -9.27 1.72 -16.21
CA PHE A 175 -10.24 0.79 -16.79
C PHE A 175 -11.08 1.46 -17.88
N GLU A 176 -11.59 2.67 -17.59
CA GLU A 176 -12.38 3.45 -18.55
C GLU A 176 -11.58 3.87 -19.78
N ALA A 177 -10.33 4.31 -19.60
CA ALA A 177 -9.50 4.70 -20.73
C ALA A 177 -9.07 3.51 -21.58
N TYR A 178 -8.60 2.42 -20.96
CA TYR A 178 -7.94 1.34 -21.68
C TYR A 178 -8.94 0.35 -22.29
N TYR A 179 -9.97 -0.06 -21.55
CA TYR A 179 -10.91 -1.10 -21.97
C TYR A 179 -12.23 -0.56 -22.51
N ASN A 180 -12.73 0.57 -22.00
CA ASN A 180 -14.03 1.12 -22.45
C ASN A 180 -13.90 2.25 -23.48
N ASP A 181 -12.68 2.71 -23.78
CA ASP A 181 -12.41 3.90 -24.62
C ASP A 181 -13.20 5.16 -24.19
N ASN A 182 -13.52 5.26 -22.90
CA ASN A 182 -14.32 6.34 -22.32
C ASN A 182 -13.41 7.39 -21.66
N ILE A 183 -12.85 8.27 -22.48
CA ILE A 183 -11.83 9.25 -22.05
C ILE A 183 -12.40 10.27 -21.07
N GLU A 184 -13.62 10.75 -21.27
CA GLU A 184 -14.26 11.73 -20.38
C GLU A 184 -14.38 11.18 -18.95
N THR A 185 -14.87 9.95 -18.80
CA THR A 185 -14.99 9.32 -17.48
C THR A 185 -13.62 8.99 -16.91
N ALA A 186 -12.67 8.58 -17.75
CA ALA A 186 -11.32 8.31 -17.31
C ALA A 186 -10.63 9.55 -16.74
N GLU A 187 -10.75 10.71 -17.39
CA GLU A 187 -10.20 11.97 -16.91
C GLU A 187 -10.85 12.43 -15.59
N LEU A 188 -12.17 12.31 -15.48
CA LEU A 188 -12.89 12.62 -14.24
C LEU A 188 -12.31 11.87 -13.05
N TYR A 189 -12.11 10.56 -13.17
CA TYR A 189 -11.55 9.75 -12.08
C TYR A 189 -10.05 9.94 -11.90
N PHE A 190 -9.30 10.25 -12.96
CA PHE A 190 -7.89 10.63 -12.81
C PHE A 190 -7.74 11.89 -11.96
N GLU A 191 -8.57 12.91 -12.18
CA GLU A 191 -8.56 14.14 -11.41
C GLU A 191 -8.93 13.94 -9.94
N LYS A 192 -9.85 12.99 -9.66
CA LYS A 192 -10.17 12.57 -8.29
C LYS A 192 -8.98 11.82 -7.65
N GLY A 193 -8.38 10.88 -8.38
CA GLY A 193 -7.31 10.02 -7.89
C GLY A 193 -5.99 10.73 -7.64
N LYS A 194 -5.61 11.70 -8.48
CA LYS A 194 -4.29 12.35 -8.40
C LYS A 194 -4.07 13.25 -7.16
N LYS A 195 -5.15 13.62 -6.45
CA LYS A 195 -5.10 14.57 -5.33
C LYS A 195 -4.77 13.93 -3.98
N GLY A 196 -4.82 12.61 -3.87
CA GLY A 196 -4.60 11.89 -2.60
C GLY A 196 -3.37 11.01 -2.60
N TYR A 197 -3.23 10.22 -1.53
CA TYR A 197 -2.15 9.27 -1.37
C TYR A 197 -2.32 8.10 -2.36
N SER A 198 -1.48 8.04 -3.38
CA SER A 198 -1.49 6.96 -4.39
C SER A 198 -0.08 6.51 -4.73
N GLU A 199 0.04 5.26 -5.16
CA GLU A 199 1.31 4.71 -5.63
C GLU A 199 1.73 5.47 -6.91
N LYS A 200 2.96 6.01 -6.88
CA LYS A 200 3.45 6.92 -7.93
C LYS A 200 3.58 6.22 -9.29
N GLY A 201 3.81 4.91 -9.30
CA GLY A 201 3.88 4.09 -10.50
C GLY A 201 2.50 3.97 -11.14
N THR A 202 1.48 3.59 -10.37
CA THR A 202 0.07 3.52 -10.80
C THR A 202 -0.39 4.84 -11.38
N LEU A 203 -0.15 5.97 -10.70
CA LEU A 203 -0.51 7.30 -11.21
C LEU A 203 0.13 7.58 -12.58
N LYS A 204 1.42 7.27 -12.74
CA LYS A 204 2.13 7.49 -14.00
C LYS A 204 1.67 6.53 -15.09
N ARG A 205 1.40 5.27 -14.77
CA ARG A 205 0.81 4.29 -15.68
C ARG A 205 -0.50 4.82 -16.24
N VAL A 206 -1.44 5.20 -15.38
CA VAL A 206 -2.76 5.73 -15.80
C VAL A 206 -2.60 6.99 -16.66
N LYS A 207 -1.71 7.90 -16.27
CA LYS A 207 -1.43 9.11 -17.05
C LYS A 207 -0.86 8.81 -18.44
N ALA A 208 0.04 7.84 -18.56
CA ALA A 208 0.57 7.41 -19.85
C ALA A 208 -0.53 6.82 -20.74
N ILE A 209 -1.43 6.01 -20.18
CA ILE A 209 -2.58 5.44 -20.91
C ILE A 209 -3.51 6.54 -21.41
N LEU A 210 -3.80 7.56 -20.60
CA LEU A 210 -4.60 8.72 -21.04
C LEU A 210 -3.94 9.45 -22.21
N PHE A 211 -2.63 9.66 -22.18
CA PHE A 211 -1.91 10.26 -23.31
C PHE A 211 -1.98 9.40 -24.58
N LEU A 212 -1.83 8.07 -24.45
CA LEU A 212 -1.96 7.16 -25.60
C LEU A 212 -3.34 7.28 -26.24
N LYS A 213 -4.40 7.26 -25.44
CA LYS A 213 -5.78 7.32 -25.94
C LYS A 213 -6.14 8.68 -26.55
N LYS A 214 -5.41 9.75 -26.21
CA LYS A 214 -5.52 11.07 -26.83
C LYS A 214 -4.65 11.24 -28.08
N GLY A 215 -3.82 10.25 -28.43
CA GLY A 215 -2.85 10.35 -29.52
C GLY A 215 -1.61 11.19 -29.19
N GLU A 216 -1.38 11.53 -27.92
CA GLU A 216 -0.23 12.31 -27.45
C GLU A 216 0.99 11.38 -27.20
N LEU A 217 1.51 10.77 -28.27
CA LEU A 217 2.45 9.65 -28.18
C LEU A 217 3.79 10.00 -27.49
N ASP A 218 4.34 11.19 -27.71
CA ASP A 218 5.60 11.63 -27.07
C ASP A 218 5.42 11.83 -25.56
N SER A 219 4.29 12.41 -25.16
CA SER A 219 3.90 12.58 -23.75
C SER A 219 3.67 11.23 -23.09
N ALA A 220 3.03 10.30 -23.80
CA ALA A 220 2.82 8.93 -23.35
C ALA A 220 4.15 8.20 -23.12
N LYS A 221 5.06 8.24 -24.10
CA LYS A 221 6.39 7.63 -24.01
C LYS A 221 7.17 8.19 -22.81
N THR A 222 7.27 9.51 -22.71
CA THR A 222 8.00 10.17 -21.62
C THR A 222 7.40 9.80 -20.25
N THR A 223 6.07 9.75 -20.15
CA THR A 223 5.39 9.40 -18.90
C THR A 223 5.58 7.93 -18.55
N ALA A 224 5.57 7.05 -19.56
CA ALA A 224 5.80 5.63 -19.37
C ALA A 224 7.23 5.34 -18.89
N GLU A 225 8.24 5.97 -19.48
CA GLU A 225 9.64 5.88 -19.01
C GLU A 225 9.77 6.29 -17.53
N GLN A 226 9.04 7.33 -17.11
CA GLN A 226 8.97 7.71 -15.70
C GLN A 226 8.24 6.67 -14.83
N ALA A 227 7.17 6.04 -15.35
CA ALA A 227 6.47 4.96 -14.66
C ALA A 227 7.41 3.78 -14.41
N PHE A 228 8.14 3.32 -15.43
CA PHE A 228 9.12 2.23 -15.30
C PHE A 228 10.17 2.52 -14.23
N LYS A 229 10.73 3.73 -14.20
CA LYS A 229 11.72 4.14 -13.18
C LYS A 229 11.17 4.03 -11.77
N VAL A 230 9.93 4.44 -11.55
CA VAL A 230 9.28 4.36 -10.23
C VAL A 230 8.95 2.91 -9.87
N LEU A 231 8.33 2.16 -10.80
CA LEU A 231 7.94 0.77 -10.60
C LEU A 231 9.14 -0.18 -10.41
N ASN A 232 10.34 0.19 -10.87
CA ASN A 232 11.57 -0.55 -10.56
C ASN A 232 11.94 -0.52 -9.07
N ASN A 233 11.47 0.49 -8.33
CA ASN A 233 11.77 0.67 -6.91
C ASN A 233 10.53 0.45 -6.02
N SER A 234 9.46 -0.15 -6.56
CA SER A 234 8.24 -0.41 -5.79
C SER A 234 8.46 -1.55 -4.79
N TYR A 235 7.90 -1.39 -3.59
CA TYR A 235 7.86 -2.47 -2.59
C TYR A 235 6.93 -3.60 -3.02
N ASP A 236 5.87 -3.27 -3.76
CA ASP A 236 5.00 -4.23 -4.41
C ASP A 236 5.64 -4.74 -5.71
N LYS A 237 6.56 -5.70 -5.58
CA LYS A 237 7.27 -6.26 -6.73
C LYS A 237 6.34 -6.98 -7.71
N GLY A 238 5.33 -7.67 -7.19
CA GLY A 238 4.35 -8.45 -7.96
C GLY A 238 3.43 -7.56 -8.77
N GLY A 239 2.82 -6.57 -8.11
CA GLY A 239 2.00 -5.54 -8.75
C GLY A 239 2.83 -4.72 -9.74
N ALA A 240 4.04 -4.30 -9.37
CA ALA A 240 4.89 -3.52 -10.27
C ALA A 240 5.31 -4.30 -11.53
N LYS A 241 5.53 -5.62 -11.43
CA LYS A 241 5.77 -6.45 -12.61
C LYS A 241 4.55 -6.44 -13.54
N TRP A 242 3.36 -6.66 -13.00
CA TRP A 242 2.11 -6.64 -13.76
C TRP A 242 1.83 -5.27 -14.40
N GLU A 243 1.99 -4.19 -13.65
CA GLU A 243 1.77 -2.82 -14.15
C GLU A 243 2.69 -2.46 -15.32
N LYS A 244 3.96 -2.90 -15.27
CA LYS A 244 4.92 -2.70 -16.37
C LYS A 244 4.47 -3.43 -17.62
N GLU A 245 4.16 -4.71 -17.51
CA GLU A 245 3.73 -5.51 -18.66
C GLU A 245 2.44 -4.96 -19.29
N LEU A 246 1.51 -4.48 -18.46
CA LEU A 246 0.28 -3.85 -18.91
C LEU A 246 0.55 -2.56 -19.70
N LEU A 247 1.48 -1.73 -19.21
CA LEU A 247 1.90 -0.51 -19.88
C LEU A 247 2.67 -0.80 -21.19
N GLU A 248 3.56 -1.79 -21.18
CA GLU A 248 4.29 -2.25 -22.36
C GLU A 248 3.33 -2.76 -23.45
N LYS A 249 2.32 -3.55 -23.06
CA LYS A 249 1.27 -4.02 -23.96
C LYS A 249 0.55 -2.83 -24.62
N ALA A 250 0.10 -1.85 -23.83
CA ALA A 250 -0.60 -0.68 -24.34
C ALA A 250 0.25 0.19 -25.30
N LEU A 251 1.54 0.37 -24.98
CA LEU A 251 2.48 1.09 -25.83
C LEU A 251 2.68 0.38 -27.18
N LYS A 252 2.86 -0.94 -27.14
CA LYS A 252 3.05 -1.77 -28.33
C LYS A 252 1.82 -1.74 -29.25
N GLU A 253 0.62 -1.86 -28.67
CA GLU A 253 -0.65 -1.76 -29.40
C GLU A 253 -0.82 -0.38 -30.07
N SER A 254 -0.25 0.66 -29.46
CA SER A 254 -0.28 2.04 -29.97
C SER A 254 0.90 2.39 -30.90
N GLY A 255 1.77 1.42 -31.23
CA GLY A 255 2.94 1.64 -32.09
C GLY A 255 4.07 2.48 -31.47
N VAL A 256 4.08 2.66 -30.15
CA VAL A 256 5.10 3.43 -29.42
C VAL A 256 6.22 2.50 -28.96
N SER A 257 7.45 2.75 -29.39
CA SER A 257 8.65 2.04 -28.91
C SER A 257 9.35 2.81 -27.80
N LEU A 258 9.73 2.09 -26.74
CA LEU A 258 10.59 2.62 -25.67
C LEU A 258 12.06 2.55 -26.12
N ASN A 259 12.84 3.56 -25.72
CA ASN A 259 14.29 3.50 -25.84
C ASN A 259 14.81 2.73 -24.62
N THR A 260 14.72 1.39 -24.65
CA THR A 260 15.38 0.53 -23.66
C THR A 260 16.88 0.51 -23.86
#